data_AF-A0AAW9Q9K2-F1
#
_entry.id   AF-A0AAW9Q9K2-F1
#
_cell.length_a   1.000
_cell.length_b   1.000
_cell.length_c   1.000
_cell.angle_alpha   90.00
_cell.angle_beta   90.00
_cell.angle_gamma   90.00
#
_symmetry.space_group_name_H-M   'P 1'
#
loop_
_entity.id
_entity.type
_entity.pdbx_description
1 polymer ?
#
loop_
_entity_poly.entity_id
_entity_poly.type
_entity_poly.pdbx_seq_one_letter_code
_entity_poly.pdbx_strand_id
1 'polypeptide(L)'
;MIYLDTHVVLWLYVGERNKLSEFVQSAIEEESMLVCSSIVRLELQYLYEIGRITDKPDVIFADLSQRIGLSICKKDFGSIVDRALSISWTRDVFDRLIAAFATIRRSKYFTKQGSKDS
;
A
#
# COMPACT_ATOMS: atom_id res chain seq x y z
N MET A 1 10.01 -0.73 9.21
CA MET A 1 9.58 -0.58 7.80
C MET A 1 8.14 -1.02 7.70
N ILE A 2 7.26 -0.16 7.20
CA ILE A 2 5.81 -0.39 7.18
C ILE A 2 5.31 -0.40 5.75
N TYR A 3 4.50 -1.40 5.43
CA TYR A 3 3.94 -1.58 4.10
C TYR A 3 2.54 -1.01 4.03
N LEU A 4 2.34 -0.09 3.09
CA LEU A 4 1.07 0.57 2.87
C LEU A 4 0.36 -0.06 1.66
N ASP A 5 -0.95 -0.29 1.81
CA ASP A 5 -1.83 -0.63 0.70
C ASP A 5 -2.31 0.64 -0.03
N THR A 6 -3.10 0.45 -1.10
CA THR A 6 -3.62 1.53 -1.92
C THR A 6 -4.56 2.47 -1.17
N HIS A 7 -5.39 1.94 -0.26
CA HIS A 7 -6.33 2.76 0.51
C HIS A 7 -5.62 3.66 1.52
N VAL A 8 -4.63 3.11 2.22
CA VAL A 8 -3.80 3.86 3.18
C VAL A 8 -3.02 4.94 2.47
N VAL A 9 -2.42 4.65 1.30
CA VAL A 9 -1.76 5.65 0.46
C VAL A 9 -2.73 6.78 0.07
N LEU A 10 -3.95 6.46 -0.36
CA LEU A 10 -4.96 7.46 -0.68
C LEU A 10 -5.35 8.31 0.52
N TRP A 11 -5.62 7.71 1.68
CA TRP A 11 -5.99 8.45 2.90
C TRP A 11 -4.87 9.39 3.36
N LEU A 12 -3.61 8.96 3.26
CA LEU A 12 -2.46 9.81 3.56
C LEU A 12 -2.36 11.01 2.62
N TYR A 13 -2.61 10.77 1.33
CA TYR A 13 -2.58 11.80 0.29
C TYR A 13 -3.66 12.86 0.53
N VAL A 14 -4.92 12.44 0.72
CA VAL A 14 -6.04 13.36 0.94
C VAL A 14 -6.09 13.94 2.37
N GLY A 15 -5.18 13.53 3.26
CA GLY A 15 -5.11 14.05 4.63
C GLY A 15 -6.17 13.49 5.59
N GLU A 16 -6.82 12.38 5.25
CA GLU A 16 -7.86 11.72 6.05
C GLU A 16 -7.27 10.90 7.20
N ARG A 17 -6.57 11.57 8.13
CA ARG A 17 -5.85 10.92 9.25
C ARG A 17 -6.76 10.11 10.17
N ASN A 18 -8.00 10.54 10.34
CA ASN A 18 -9.04 9.85 11.11
C ASN A 18 -9.41 8.46 10.59
N LYS A 19 -9.10 8.14 9.32
CA LYS A 19 -9.28 6.80 8.75
C LYS A 19 -8.07 5.88 8.95
N LEU A 20 -6.94 6.43 9.42
CA LEU A 20 -5.74 5.67 9.71
C LEU A 20 -5.82 5.09 11.13
N SER A 21 -5.33 3.87 11.31
CA SER A 21 -5.17 3.31 12.65
C SER A 21 -4.17 4.13 13.47
N GLU A 22 -4.33 4.14 14.79
CA GLU A 22 -3.39 4.83 15.71
C GLU A 22 -1.95 4.39 15.46
N PHE A 23 -1.73 3.10 15.22
CA PHE A 23 -0.41 2.58 14.88
C PHE A 23 0.21 3.24 13.64
N VAL A 24 -0.57 3.45 12.57
CA VAL A 24 -0.07 4.08 11.34
C VAL A 24 0.22 5.55 11.58
N GLN A 25 -0.60 6.24 12.38
CA GLN A 25 -0.36 7.63 12.77
C GLN A 25 0.93 7.76 13.58
N SER A 26 1.10 6.94 14.63
CA SER A 26 2.33 6.91 15.44
C SER A 26 3.56 6.58 14.60
N ALA A 27 3.44 5.63 13.66
CA ALA A 27 4.59 5.28 12.84
C ALA A 27 5.04 6.39 11.88
N ILE A 28 4.12 7.23 11.41
CA ILE A 28 4.44 8.42 10.62
C ILE A 28 5.16 9.45 11.51
N GLU A 29 4.68 9.64 12.73
CA GLU A 29 5.28 10.55 13.72
C GLU A 29 6.68 10.08 14.16
N GLU A 30 6.90 8.77 14.25
CA GLU A 30 8.18 8.14 14.58
C GLU A 30 9.15 8.04 13.39
N GLU A 31 8.87 8.69 12.26
CA GLU A 31 9.68 8.66 11.03
C GLU A 31 10.02 7.23 10.55
N SER A 32 9.10 6.29 10.76
CA SER A 32 9.29 4.92 10.29
C SER A 32 9.43 4.87 8.77
N MET A 33 10.33 4.03 8.25
CA MET A 33 10.49 3.85 6.80
C MET A 33 9.20 3.30 6.16
N LEU A 34 8.45 4.16 5.47
CA LEU A 34 7.21 3.84 4.77
C LEU A 34 7.49 3.38 3.35
N VAL A 35 6.93 2.22 2.99
CA VAL A 35 7.13 1.58 1.70
C VAL A 35 5.82 1.06 1.14
N CYS A 36 5.71 1.01 -0.17
CA CYS A 36 4.62 0.29 -0.84
C CYS A 36 5.13 -0.50 -2.04
N SER A 37 4.29 -1.41 -2.54
CA SER A 37 4.56 -2.21 -3.73
C SER A 37 4.41 -1.38 -5.01
N SER A 38 5.14 -1.73 -6.07
CA SER A 38 4.87 -1.22 -7.43
C SER A 38 3.45 -1.53 -7.90
N ILE A 39 2.79 -2.52 -7.28
CA ILE A 39 1.40 -2.92 -7.57
C ILE A 39 0.41 -1.86 -7.04
N VAL A 40 0.72 -1.19 -5.92
CA VAL A 40 -0.10 -0.07 -5.42
C VAL A 40 -0.10 1.07 -6.44
N ARG A 41 1.04 1.36 -7.07
CA ARG A 41 1.11 2.35 -8.16
C ARG A 41 0.24 1.96 -9.35
N LEU A 42 0.20 0.67 -9.70
CA LEU A 42 -0.65 0.17 -10.78
C LEU A 42 -2.14 0.24 -10.41
N GLU A 43 -2.51 -0.09 -9.18
CA GLU A 43 -3.90 0.02 -8.71
C GLU A 43 -4.38 1.47 -8.71
N LEU A 44 -3.54 2.43 -8.27
CA LEU A 44 -3.85 3.86 -8.38
C LEU A 44 -4.08 4.29 -9.83
N GLN A 45 -3.28 3.79 -10.78
CA GLN A 45 -3.46 4.09 -12.19
C GLN A 45 -4.83 3.57 -12.68
N TYR A 46 -5.17 2.33 -12.31
CA TYR A 46 -6.48 1.76 -12.60
C TYR A 46 -7.61 2.61 -12.01
N LEU A 47 -7.52 3.01 -10.74
CA LEU A 47 -8.53 3.86 -10.08
C LEU A 47 -8.69 5.22 -10.76
N TYR A 48 -7.61 5.80 -11.26
CA TYR A 48 -7.63 7.05 -12.04
C TYR A 48 -8.35 6.85 -13.38
N GLU A 49 -8.03 5.78 -14.10
CA GLU A 49 -8.62 5.48 -15.41
C GLU A 49 -10.12 5.22 -15.35
N ILE A 50 -10.61 4.60 -14.27
CA ILE A 50 -12.05 4.40 -14.05
C ILE A 50 -12.73 5.58 -13.36
N GLY A 51 -12.03 6.70 -13.15
CA GLY A 51 -12.57 7.94 -12.59
C GLY A 51 -12.89 7.91 -11.09
N ARG A 52 -12.31 6.99 -10.33
CA ARG A 52 -12.48 6.92 -8.86
C ARG A 52 -11.55 7.86 -8.09
N ILE A 53 -10.44 8.26 -8.69
CA ILE A 53 -9.53 9.29 -8.15
C ILE A 53 -9.21 10.32 -9.25
N THR A 54 -8.90 11.54 -8.85
CA THR A 54 -8.68 12.67 -9.77
C THR A 54 -7.22 12.86 -10.15
N ASP A 55 -6.30 12.51 -9.24
CA ASP A 55 -4.87 12.72 -9.44
C ASP A 55 -4.19 11.46 -9.94
N LYS A 56 -3.22 11.65 -10.84
CA LYS A 56 -2.41 10.55 -11.36
C LYS A 56 -1.51 9.99 -10.26
N PRO A 57 -1.14 8.70 -10.33
CA PRO A 57 -0.27 8.06 -9.34
C PRO A 57 1.03 8.84 -9.10
N ASP A 58 1.65 9.38 -10.16
CA ASP A 58 2.93 10.08 -10.04
C ASP A 58 2.82 11.37 -9.22
N VAL A 59 1.68 12.06 -9.25
CA VAL A 59 1.42 13.23 -8.41
C VAL A 59 1.30 12.82 -6.95
N ILE A 60 0.50 11.77 -6.68
CA ILE A 60 0.28 11.22 -5.35
C ILE A 60 1.60 10.75 -4.72
N PHE A 61 2.42 10.03 -5.48
CA PHE A 61 3.70 9.53 -5.03
C PHE A 61 4.71 10.64 -4.77
N ALA A 62 4.78 11.66 -5.63
CA ALA A 62 5.68 12.79 -5.43
C ALA A 62 5.35 13.55 -4.14
N ASP A 63 4.07 13.84 -3.90
CA ASP A 63 3.61 14.51 -2.67
C ASP A 63 3.97 13.71 -1.42
N LEU A 64 3.61 12.42 -1.38
CA LEU A 64 3.86 11.57 -0.21
C LEU A 64 5.34 11.26 0.00
N SER A 65 6.13 11.16 -1.07
CA SER A 65 7.57 11.00 -0.94
C SER A 65 8.20 12.23 -0.28
N GLN A 66 7.76 13.43 -0.67
CA GLN A 66 8.24 14.69 -0.10
C GLN A 66 7.75 14.92 1.34
N ARG A 67 6.49 14.60 1.64
CA ARG A 67 5.87 14.88 2.93
C ARG A 67 6.21 13.88 4.04
N ILE A 68 6.28 12.59 3.70
CA ILE A 68 6.38 11.51 4.69
C ILE A 68 7.41 10.45 4.31
N GLY A 69 8.26 10.71 3.32
CA GLY A 69 9.33 9.79 2.93
C GLY A 69 8.84 8.48 2.31
N LEU A 70 7.64 8.46 1.71
CA LEU A 70 7.12 7.26 1.05
C LEU A 70 8.04 6.84 -0.10
N SER A 71 8.32 5.54 -0.18
CA SER A 71 9.15 4.96 -1.25
C SER A 71 8.54 3.68 -1.86
N ILE A 72 8.84 3.43 -3.14
CA ILE A 72 8.45 2.20 -3.83
C ILE A 72 9.51 1.15 -3.59
N CYS A 73 9.07 -0.04 -3.20
CA CYS A 73 10.01 -1.11 -2.92
C CYS A 73 10.35 -1.95 -4.16
N LYS A 74 11.66 -2.20 -4.34
CA LYS A 74 12.26 -2.87 -5.50
C LYS A 74 12.57 -4.36 -5.19
N LYS A 75 11.57 -5.23 -5.22
CA LYS A 75 11.75 -6.69 -5.02
C LYS A 75 11.36 -7.50 -6.25
N ASP A 76 11.84 -8.74 -6.28
CA ASP A 76 11.55 -9.70 -7.34
C ASP A 76 10.04 -9.96 -7.45
N PHE A 77 9.50 -9.62 -8.62
CA PHE A 77 8.07 -9.72 -8.90
C PHE A 77 7.60 -11.17 -9.04
N GLY A 78 8.47 -12.08 -9.52
CA GLY A 78 8.14 -13.50 -9.68
C GLY A 78 7.73 -14.14 -8.36
N SER A 79 8.55 -13.94 -7.31
CA SER A 79 8.26 -14.43 -5.96
C SER A 79 6.91 -13.92 -5.41
N ILE A 80 6.54 -12.67 -5.73
CA ILE A 80 5.26 -12.05 -5.32
C ILE A 80 4.09 -12.74 -6.00
N VAL A 81 4.20 -13.02 -7.30
CA VAL A 81 3.17 -13.74 -8.06
C VAL A 81 3.01 -15.16 -7.54
N ASP A 82 4.10 -15.90 -7.31
CA ASP A 82 4.04 -17.26 -6.77
C ASP A 82 3.31 -17.32 -5.42
N ARG A 83 3.59 -16.36 -4.54
CA ARG A 83 2.85 -16.26 -3.27
C ARG A 83 1.39 -15.89 -3.49
N ALA A 84 1.09 -14.98 -4.43
CA ALA A 84 -0.27 -14.58 -4.74
C ALA A 84 -1.13 -15.75 -5.21
N LEU A 85 -0.58 -16.67 -6.01
CA LEU A 85 -1.30 -17.86 -6.47
C LEU A 85 -1.82 -18.74 -5.32
N SER A 86 -1.14 -18.73 -4.16
CA SER A 86 -1.55 -19.48 -2.97
C SER A 86 -2.66 -18.81 -2.14
N ILE A 87 -3.05 -17.57 -2.44
CA ILE A 87 -4.04 -16.80 -1.69
C ILE A 87 -5.45 -17.03 -2.28
N SER A 88 -6.33 -17.64 -1.48
CA SER A 88 -7.68 -18.03 -1.90
C SER A 88 -8.81 -17.17 -1.31
N TRP A 89 -8.54 -16.36 -0.29
CA TRP A 89 -9.58 -15.59 0.41
C TRP A 89 -10.11 -14.37 -0.38
N THR A 90 -9.39 -13.91 -1.40
CA THR A 90 -9.83 -12.84 -2.31
C THR A 90 -9.75 -13.29 -3.77
N ARG A 91 -10.69 -12.79 -4.57
CA ARG A 91 -10.74 -12.96 -6.03
C ARG A 91 -10.19 -11.73 -6.77
N ASP A 92 -10.01 -10.60 -6.08
CA ASP A 92 -9.43 -9.41 -6.67
C ASP A 92 -7.92 -9.58 -6.84
N VAL A 93 -7.41 -9.30 -8.05
CA VAL A 93 -6.00 -9.54 -8.41
C VAL A 93 -5.08 -8.56 -7.66
N PHE A 94 -5.50 -7.31 -7.45
CA PHE A 94 -4.73 -6.33 -6.71
C PHE A 94 -4.66 -6.71 -5.22
N ASP A 95 -5.79 -7.02 -4.59
CA ASP A 95 -5.82 -7.47 -3.19
C ASP A 95 -4.88 -8.68 -2.99
N ARG A 96 -4.93 -9.64 -3.91
CA ARG A 96 -4.12 -10.87 -3.86
C ARG A 96 -2.63 -10.56 -3.96
N LEU A 97 -2.25 -9.72 -4.91
CA LEU A 97 -0.87 -9.34 -5.15
C LEU A 97 -0.29 -8.48 -4.01
N ILE A 98 -1.08 -7.56 -3.44
CA ILE A 98 -0.66 -6.73 -2.31
C ILE A 98 -0.52 -7.59 -1.04
N ALA A 99 -1.45 -8.51 -0.78
CA ALA A 99 -1.33 -9.44 0.34
C ALA A 99 -0.11 -10.37 0.22
N ALA A 100 0.16 -10.87 -1.00
CA ALA A 100 1.35 -11.67 -1.27
C ALA A 100 2.65 -10.90 -1.02
N PHE A 101 2.67 -9.64 -1.49
CA PHE A 101 3.78 -8.73 -1.28
C PHE A 101 4.11 -8.53 0.19
N ALA A 102 3.10 -8.38 1.04
CA ALA A 102 3.31 -8.20 2.47
C ALA A 102 3.80 -9.47 3.16
N THR A 103 3.26 -10.62 2.76
CA THR A 103 3.58 -11.92 3.37
C THR A 103 5.03 -12.36 3.16
N ILE A 104 5.59 -12.11 1.96
CA ILE A 104 6.99 -12.44 1.64
C ILE A 104 7.99 -11.78 2.59
N ARG A 105 7.56 -10.73 3.29
CA ARG A 105 8.45 -9.86 4.04
C ARG A 105 8.37 -10.07 5.54
N ARG A 106 7.57 -11.04 6.02
CA ARG A 106 7.29 -11.25 7.45
C ARG A 106 7.05 -9.90 8.16
N SER A 107 6.32 -9.01 7.50
CA SER A 107 6.16 -7.61 7.88
C SER A 107 4.70 -7.35 8.23
N LYS A 108 4.45 -6.49 9.22
CA LYS A 108 3.09 -6.05 9.57
C LYS A 108 2.42 -5.42 8.35
N TYR A 109 1.27 -5.97 7.95
CA TYR A 109 0.47 -5.55 6.81
C TYR A 109 -0.77 -4.79 7.27
N PHE A 110 -1.05 -3.63 6.68
CA PHE A 110 -2.22 -2.82 7.01
C PHE A 110 -3.16 -2.74 5.81
N THR A 111 -4.42 -3.10 6.06
CA THR A 111 -5.50 -2.95 5.09
C THR A 111 -6.66 -2.16 5.69
N LYS A 112 -7.59 -1.76 4.82
CA LYS A 112 -8.89 -1.16 5.20
C LYS A 112 -9.65 -1.90 6.33
N GLN A 113 -9.40 -3.20 6.58
CA GLN A 113 -10.07 -3.98 7.64
C GLN A 113 -9.26 -4.16 8.95
N GLY A 114 -8.24 -3.35 9.21
CA GLY A 114 -7.43 -3.45 10.42
C GLY A 114 -6.25 -4.42 10.26
N SER A 115 -5.37 -4.44 11.27
CA SER A 115 -4.16 -5.28 11.27
C SER A 115 -4.55 -6.76 11.30
N LYS A 116 -4.15 -7.51 10.28
CA LYS A 116 -4.15 -8.97 10.34
C LYS A 116 -2.70 -9.41 10.53
N ASP A 117 -2.45 -10.07 11.65
CA ASP A 117 -1.19 -10.77 11.86
C ASP A 117 -1.09 -11.87 10.81
N SER A 118 -0.07 -11.75 9.96
CA SER A 118 0.31 -12.70 8.91
C SER A 118 1.17 -13.83 9.45
#